data_AF-A0A941MWN2-F1
#
_entry.id   AF-A0A941MWN2-F1
#
_cell.length_a   1.000
_cell.length_b   1.000
_cell.length_c   1.000
_cell.angle_alpha   90.00
_cell.angle_beta   90.00
_cell.angle_gamma   90.00
#
_symmetry.space_group_name_H-M   'P 1'
#
loop_
_entity.id
_entity.type
_entity.pdbx_description
1 polymer ?
#
loop_
_entity_poly.entity_id
_entity_poly.type
_entity_poly.pdbx_seq_one_letter_code
_entity_poly.pdbx_strand_id
1 'polypeptide(L)'
;MSSKRFVLNAARSSRQGALINVGKDSDEYQELTNSMTMAAEDMAEIGLAEGQFAIVRTEFGEARFKCQSGKIPLGMIFIAYGPPTCRLMGGDTDGTGMPTSKGWQVEVVPE
;
A
#
# COMPACT_ATOMS: atom_id res chain seq x y z
N MET A 1 11.29 14.06 9.46
CA MET A 1 9.96 13.41 9.41
C MET A 1 10.08 12.07 10.12
N SER A 2 9.06 11.67 10.88
CA SER A 2 9.10 10.42 11.66
C SER A 2 8.58 9.27 10.79
N SER A 3 9.33 8.18 10.66
CA SER A 3 8.83 6.95 10.05
C SER A 3 8.15 6.07 11.10
N LYS A 4 7.09 5.36 10.72
CA LYS A 4 6.35 4.44 11.60
C LYS A 4 6.07 3.14 10.87
N ARG A 5 5.98 2.05 11.64
CA ARG A 5 5.62 0.73 11.12
C ARG A 5 4.11 0.52 11.13
N PHE A 6 3.61 -0.03 10.04
CA PHE A 6 2.19 -0.33 9.82
C PHE A 6 2.02 -1.74 9.31
N VAL A 7 0.86 -2.33 9.58
CA VAL A 7 0.47 -3.58 8.95
C VAL A 7 -0.16 -3.28 7.58
N LEU A 8 0.46 -3.77 6.51
CA LEU A 8 -0.06 -3.62 5.15
C LEU A 8 -1.04 -4.72 4.79
N ASN A 9 -2.24 -4.32 4.36
CA ASN A 9 -3.19 -5.21 3.73
C ASN A 9 -3.41 -4.84 2.26
N ALA A 10 -2.79 -5.61 1.36
CA ALA A 10 -3.02 -5.50 -0.07
C ALA A 10 -4.31 -6.25 -0.46
N ALA A 11 -5.35 -5.51 -0.85
CA ALA A 11 -6.70 -6.06 -1.07
C ALA A 11 -7.19 -5.79 -2.50
N ARG A 12 -8.24 -6.51 -2.92
CA ARG A 12 -8.93 -6.20 -4.18
C ARG A 12 -10.06 -5.21 -3.91
N SER A 13 -10.38 -4.39 -4.92
CA SER A 13 -11.59 -3.58 -4.94
C SER A 13 -12.39 -3.86 -6.22
N SER A 14 -13.70 -3.59 -6.20
CA SER A 14 -14.55 -3.72 -7.39
C SER A 14 -14.02 -2.86 -8.55
N ARG A 15 -13.59 -1.63 -8.25
CA ARG A 15 -12.97 -0.72 -9.22
C ARG A 15 -11.68 -1.29 -9.80
N GLN A 16 -10.82 -1.87 -8.97
CA GLN A 16 -9.58 -2.50 -9.43
C GLN A 16 -9.85 -3.66 -10.39
N GLY A 17 -10.85 -4.51 -10.07
CA GLY A 17 -11.26 -5.61 -10.95
C GLY A 17 -11.81 -5.14 -12.30
N ALA A 18 -12.59 -4.05 -12.31
CA ALA A 18 -13.09 -3.47 -13.55
C ALA A 18 -11.95 -2.90 -14.43
N LEU A 19 -11.04 -2.15 -13.81
CA LEU A 19 -9.93 -1.48 -14.51
C LEU A 19 -8.89 -2.43 -15.10
N ILE A 20 -8.76 -3.65 -14.58
CA ILE A 20 -7.92 -4.69 -15.21
C ILE A 20 -8.36 -4.94 -16.67
N ASN A 21 -9.66 -4.87 -16.96
CA ASN A 21 -10.18 -5.11 -18.32
C ASN A 21 -9.88 -3.93 -19.27
N VAL A 22 -9.73 -2.72 -18.72
CA VAL A 22 -9.29 -1.54 -19.50
C VAL A 22 -7.81 -1.67 -19.82
N GLY A 23 -7.01 -2.07 -18.83
CA GLY A 23 -5.59 -2.33 -18.96
C GLY A 23 -4.80 -1.81 -17.76
N LYS A 24 -3.73 -2.53 -17.39
CA LYS A 24 -2.87 -2.16 -16.25
C LYS A 24 -2.01 -0.92 -16.50
N ASP A 25 -1.86 -0.54 -17.77
CA ASP A 25 -1.14 0.67 -18.18
C ASP A 25 -2.05 1.91 -18.23
N SER A 26 -3.35 1.76 -17.93
CA SER A 26 -4.25 2.90 -17.83
C SER A 26 -3.92 3.76 -16.61
N ASP A 27 -4.01 5.08 -16.77
CA ASP A 27 -3.78 6.05 -15.70
C ASP A 27 -4.66 5.76 -14.48
N GLU A 28 -5.92 5.37 -14.70
CA GLU A 28 -6.85 5.04 -13.62
C GLU A 28 -6.44 3.80 -12.82
N TYR A 29 -5.95 2.75 -13.48
CA TYR A 29 -5.47 1.55 -12.78
C TYR A 29 -4.19 1.86 -11.99
N GLN A 30 -3.29 2.64 -12.58
CA GLN A 30 -2.06 3.06 -11.93
C GLN A 30 -2.37 3.96 -10.73
N GLU A 31 -3.23 4.96 -10.86
CA GLU A 31 -3.64 5.83 -9.75
C GLU A 31 -4.23 5.00 -8.60
N LEU A 32 -5.13 4.07 -8.92
CA LEU A 32 -5.77 3.23 -7.91
C LEU A 32 -4.77 2.32 -7.18
N THR A 33 -3.84 1.70 -7.91
CA THR A 33 -2.85 0.77 -7.33
C THR A 33 -1.64 1.46 -6.71
N ASN A 34 -1.47 2.76 -6.94
CA ASN A 34 -0.49 3.62 -6.26
C ASN A 34 -1.15 4.52 -5.19
N SER A 35 -2.40 4.25 -4.78
CA SER A 35 -3.05 4.94 -3.67
C SER A 35 -3.02 4.11 -2.38
N MET A 36 -2.65 4.74 -1.27
CA MET A 36 -2.59 4.12 0.06
C MET A 36 -3.59 4.79 0.99
N THR A 37 -4.52 3.99 1.53
CA THR A 37 -5.48 4.44 2.54
C THR A 37 -4.91 4.27 3.93
N MET A 38 -4.95 5.34 4.72
CA MET A 38 -4.50 5.41 6.11
C MET A 38 -5.59 5.98 7.03
N ALA A 39 -5.53 5.71 8.32
CA ALA A 39 -6.34 6.46 9.29
C ALA A 39 -5.81 7.89 9.40
N ALA A 40 -6.70 8.88 9.56
CA ALA A 40 -6.31 10.29 9.61
C ALA A 40 -5.40 10.60 10.81
N GLU A 41 -5.60 9.92 11.93
CA GLU A 41 -4.79 10.02 13.14
C GLU A 41 -3.36 9.51 12.91
N ASP A 42 -3.21 8.39 12.20
CA ASP A 42 -1.89 7.85 11.85
C ASP A 42 -1.16 8.77 10.87
N MET A 43 -1.87 9.35 9.89
CA MET A 43 -1.31 10.35 8.99
C MET A 43 -0.79 11.57 9.75
N ALA A 44 -1.58 12.09 10.69
CA ALA A 44 -1.19 13.23 11.53
C ALA A 44 0.02 12.90 12.41
N GLU A 45 0.11 11.68 12.95
CA GLU A 45 1.22 11.25 13.80
C GLU A 45 2.57 11.25 13.06
N ILE A 46 2.60 10.82 11.80
CA ILE A 46 3.82 10.83 10.97
C ILE A 46 4.03 12.14 10.19
N GLY A 47 3.06 13.07 10.25
CA GLY A 47 3.12 14.34 9.53
C GLY A 47 2.87 14.23 8.03
N LEU A 48 2.03 13.28 7.60
CA LEU A 48 1.65 13.04 6.22
C LEU A 48 0.31 13.71 5.91
N ALA A 49 0.25 14.52 4.86
CA ALA A 49 -0.96 15.21 4.42
C ALA A 49 -1.77 14.38 3.42
N GLU A 50 -3.08 14.66 3.32
CA GLU A 50 -3.96 14.11 2.28
C GLU A 50 -3.39 14.43 0.89
N GLY A 51 -3.24 13.42 0.05
CA GLY A 51 -2.70 13.55 -1.31
C GLY A 51 -1.18 13.68 -1.39
N GLN A 52 -0.45 13.72 -0.27
CA GLN A 52 1.01 13.67 -0.24
C GLN A 52 1.50 12.26 -0.55
N PHE A 53 2.68 12.16 -1.16
CA PHE A 53 3.32 10.88 -1.42
C PHE A 53 4.11 10.40 -0.20
N ALA A 54 4.18 9.08 -0.05
CA ALA A 54 5.03 8.40 0.91
C ALA A 54 5.71 7.20 0.26
N ILE A 55 6.90 6.86 0.75
CA ILE A 55 7.58 5.62 0.40
C ILE A 55 7.21 4.57 1.43
N VAL A 56 6.73 3.42 0.95
CA VAL A 56 6.50 2.21 1.75
C VAL A 56 7.67 1.27 1.53
N ARG A 57 8.31 0.83 2.61
CA ARG A 57 9.51 -0.01 2.58
C ARG A 57 9.33 -1.33 3.30
N THR A 58 10.02 -2.33 2.78
CA THR A 58 10.23 -3.65 3.36
C THR A 58 11.70 -4.02 3.21
N GLU A 59 12.11 -5.15 3.78
CA GLU A 59 13.44 -5.72 3.53
C GLU A 59 13.66 -6.16 2.06
N PHE A 60 12.58 -6.36 1.30
CA PHE A 60 12.62 -6.87 -0.08
C PHE A 60 12.60 -5.76 -1.14
N GLY A 61 12.09 -4.58 -0.79
CA GLY A 61 11.94 -3.47 -1.73
C GLY A 61 11.09 -2.33 -1.21
N GLU A 62 10.89 -1.34 -2.07
CA GLU A 62 10.11 -0.15 -1.79
C GLU A 62 9.18 0.23 -2.95
N ALA A 63 8.11 0.94 -2.61
CA ALA A 63 7.19 1.51 -3.59
C ALA A 63 6.60 2.82 -3.07
N ARG A 64 6.30 3.73 -4.00
CA ARG A 64 5.75 5.06 -3.73
C ARG A 64 4.24 5.03 -3.84
N PHE A 65 3.54 5.64 -2.87
CA PHE A 65 2.08 5.70 -2.84
C PHE A 65 1.60 7.10 -2.48
N LYS A 66 0.49 7.51 -3.09
CA LYS A 66 -0.24 8.72 -2.71
C LYS A 66 -1.15 8.41 -1.54
N CYS A 67 -1.04 9.17 -0.46
CA CYS A 67 -1.82 8.94 0.75
C CYS A 67 -3.24 9.51 0.62
N GLN A 68 -4.21 8.78 1.16
CA GLN A 68 -5.57 9.24 1.35
C GLN A 68 -6.09 8.79 2.71
N SER A 69 -6.85 9.64 3.38
CA SER A 69 -7.49 9.28 4.64
C SER A 69 -8.68 8.35 4.38
N GLY A 70 -8.93 7.44 5.33
CA GLY A 70 -10.05 6.52 5.25
C GLY A 70 -10.44 5.96 6.60
N LYS A 71 -11.65 5.41 6.67
CA LYS A 71 -12.16 4.75 7.88
C LYS A 71 -11.60 3.34 8.00
N ILE A 72 -10.35 3.25 8.46
CA ILE A 72 -9.64 2.00 8.73
C ILE A 72 -9.07 2.00 10.15
N PRO A 73 -8.79 0.84 10.76
CA PRO A 73 -8.21 0.81 12.10
C PRO A 73 -6.79 1.40 12.14
N LEU A 74 -6.42 1.96 13.29
CA LEU A 74 -5.09 2.51 13.53
C LEU A 74 -3.99 1.46 13.38
N GLY A 75 -2.83 1.87 12.90
CA GLY A 75 -1.66 1.00 12.67
C GLY A 75 -1.80 0.08 11.45
N MET A 76 -2.87 0.24 10.64
CA MET A 76 -3.05 -0.47 9.38
C MET A 76 -3.02 0.49 8.20
N ILE A 77 -2.59 -0.04 7.06
CA ILE A 77 -2.72 0.61 5.75
C ILE A 77 -3.36 -0.34 4.76
N PHE A 78 -4.17 0.20 3.86
CA PHE A 78 -4.81 -0.54 2.78
C PHE A 78 -4.36 -0.02 1.43
N ILE A 79 -3.97 -0.93 0.55
CA ILE A 79 -3.54 -0.61 -0.81
C ILE A 79 -4.23 -1.59 -1.77
N ALA A 80 -4.73 -1.09 -2.89
CA ALA A 80 -5.26 -1.97 -3.94
C ALA A 80 -4.14 -2.83 -4.51
N TYR A 81 -4.35 -4.15 -4.53
CA TYR A 81 -3.34 -5.10 -5.00
C TYR A 81 -2.98 -4.84 -6.47
N GLY A 82 -1.68 -4.71 -6.72
CA GLY A 82 -1.13 -4.43 -8.05
C GLY A 82 0.39 -4.45 -8.07
N PRO A 83 1.01 -4.14 -9.23
CA PRO A 83 2.46 -4.13 -9.38
C PRO A 83 3.23 -3.39 -8.27
N PRO A 84 2.78 -2.21 -7.77
CA PRO A 84 3.47 -1.52 -6.68
C PRO A 84 3.54 -2.35 -5.39
N THR A 85 2.43 -2.99 -4.98
CA THR A 85 2.43 -3.85 -3.78
C THR A 85 3.26 -5.12 -3.96
N CYS A 86 3.37 -5.64 -5.19
CA CYS A 86 4.20 -6.82 -5.46
C CYS A 86 5.69 -6.54 -5.25
N ARG A 87 6.15 -5.30 -5.44
CA ARG A 87 7.55 -4.90 -5.17
C ARG A 87 7.93 -4.95 -3.68
N LEU A 88 6.94 -5.06 -2.80
CA LEU A 88 7.12 -5.14 -1.35
C LEU A 88 7.11 -6.60 -0.85
N MET A 89 6.86 -7.58 -1.73
CA MET A 89 6.71 -8.99 -1.36
C MET A 89 8.04 -9.72 -1.47
N GLY A 90 8.33 -10.55 -0.46
CA GLY A 90 9.45 -11.48 -0.49
C GLY A 90 9.15 -12.74 -1.31
N GLY A 91 10.19 -13.55 -1.50
CA GLY A 91 10.10 -14.83 -2.21
C GLY A 91 9.83 -16.05 -1.30
N ASP A 92 9.86 -15.88 0.02
CA ASP A 92 9.55 -16.98 0.94
C ASP A 92 8.07 -17.34 0.88
N THR A 93 7.77 -18.62 0.97
CA THR A 93 6.42 -19.19 0.81
C THR A 93 6.01 -20.10 1.95
N ASP A 94 6.86 -20.27 2.98
CA ASP A 94 6.63 -21.20 4.09
C ASP A 94 6.31 -22.64 3.64
N GLY A 95 6.84 -23.05 2.48
CA GLY A 95 6.58 -24.35 1.87
C GLY A 95 5.18 -24.52 1.26
N THR A 96 4.38 -23.45 1.18
CA THR A 96 3.00 -23.50 0.62
C THR A 96 2.94 -23.16 -0.88
N GLY A 97 4.02 -22.61 -1.44
CA GLY A 97 4.04 -22.09 -2.80
C GLY A 97 3.40 -20.70 -2.96
N MET A 98 2.91 -20.08 -1.88
CA MET A 98 2.32 -18.74 -1.88
C MET A 98 3.12 -17.79 -0.97
N PRO A 99 3.60 -16.64 -1.47
CA PRO A 99 4.32 -15.69 -0.64
C PRO A 99 3.40 -14.90 0.30
N THR A 100 3.98 -14.37 1.38
CA THR A 100 3.29 -13.44 2.27
C THR A 100 2.86 -12.20 1.49
N SER A 101 1.54 -12.06 1.32
CA SER A 101 0.94 -11.03 0.47
C SER A 101 -0.10 -10.17 1.18
N LYS A 102 -0.30 -10.38 2.51
CA LYS A 102 -1.16 -9.58 3.40
C LYS A 102 -0.66 -9.68 4.84
N GLY A 103 -0.96 -8.65 5.64
CA GLY A 103 -0.79 -8.69 7.09
C GLY A 103 0.66 -8.60 7.56
N TRP A 104 1.58 -8.09 6.73
CA TRP A 104 2.99 -7.95 7.11
C TRP A 104 3.32 -6.50 7.49
N GLN A 105 4.38 -6.34 8.28
CA GLN A 105 4.86 -5.05 8.75
C GLN A 105 5.64 -4.34 7.64
N VAL A 106 5.33 -3.07 7.43
CA VAL A 106 6.02 -2.18 6.49
C VAL A 106 6.38 -0.86 7.18
N GLU A 107 7.45 -0.23 6.74
CA GLU A 107 7.80 1.13 7.17
C GLU A 107 7.19 2.15 6.20
N VAL A 108 6.53 3.18 6.72
CA VAL A 108 6.01 4.31 5.93
C VAL A 108 6.86 5.54 6.22
N VAL A 109 7.39 6.14 5.16
CA VAL A 109 8.23 7.35 5.21
C VAL A 109 7.57 8.46 4.38
N PRO A 110 7.08 9.54 5.00
CA PRO A 110 6.56 10.71 4.28
C PRO A 110 7.64 11.35 3.39
N GLU A 111 7.25 11.86 2.21
CA GLU A 111 8.13 12.62 1.29
C GLU A 111 8.12 14.13 1.53
#